data_AF-A0A1A8HFG9-F1
#
_entry.id   AF-A0A1A8HFG9-F1
#
_cell.length_a   1.000
_cell.length_b   1.000
_cell.length_c   1.000
_cell.angle_alpha   90.00
_cell.angle_beta   90.00
_cell.angle_gamma   90.00
#
_symmetry.space_group_name_H-M   'P 1'
#
loop_
_entity.id
_entity.type
_entity.pdbx_description
1 polymer ?
#
loop_
_entity_poly.entity_id
_entity_poly.type
_entity_poly.pdbx_seq_one_letter_code
_entity_poly.pdbx_strand_id
1 'polypeptide(L)'
;YRYIRDGVDCRLKTWLSPLQQLESLTIIGGNSLATYTTLIPPSVTRLTLRVAITLKDMDSIAPKVPGLEHLDIEQNRSSGSLCRRIPMLFPHLRTLRIRFFRREPEKDLLSLQKLRHLVQLELLVERSFILRDYLNGHPWPSPGVQELINELRELSENRITVITAMRQRSLLRECDCLWEGD
;
A
#
# COMPACT_ATOMS: atom_id res chain seq x y z
N TYR A 1 10.86 -11.14 -9.29
CA TYR A 1 11.96 -10.15 -9.18
C TYR A 1 13.10 -10.72 -8.35
N ARG A 2 13.90 -11.60 -8.96
CA ARG A 2 15.25 -11.97 -8.49
C ARG A 2 16.21 -11.43 -9.54
N TYR A 3 17.37 -10.95 -9.12
CA TYR A 3 18.40 -10.26 -9.90
C TYR A 3 18.22 -8.75 -10.06
N ILE A 4 18.54 -8.01 -9.00
CA ILE A 4 19.28 -6.76 -9.19
C ILE A 4 20.74 -7.20 -9.14
N ARG A 5 21.41 -7.07 -10.28
CA ARG A 5 22.83 -7.37 -10.44
C ARG A 5 23.62 -6.42 -9.52
N ASP A 6 24.56 -6.97 -8.77
CA ASP A 6 25.63 -6.19 -8.17
C ASP A 6 26.28 -5.32 -9.27
N GLY A 7 26.35 -4.00 -9.05
CA GLY A 7 27.07 -3.07 -9.93
C GLY A 7 26.27 -1.90 -10.52
N VAL A 8 24.98 -1.74 -10.23
CA VAL A 8 24.25 -0.50 -10.59
C VAL A 8 23.89 0.28 -9.34
N ASP A 9 24.65 1.35 -9.07
CA ASP A 9 24.39 2.27 -7.98
C ASP A 9 22.96 2.81 -8.03
N CYS A 10 22.31 2.89 -6.87
CA CYS A 10 20.98 3.47 -6.74
C CYS A 10 21.02 4.97 -7.09
N ARG A 11 20.58 5.32 -8.31
CA ARG A 11 20.54 6.72 -8.79
C ARG A 11 19.38 7.53 -8.21
N LEU A 12 18.49 6.92 -7.42
CA LEU A 12 17.27 7.54 -6.91
C LEU A 12 17.54 8.85 -6.15
N LYS A 13 18.66 8.93 -5.41
CA LYS A 13 19.10 10.16 -4.75
C LYS A 13 19.27 11.32 -5.72
N THR A 14 19.96 11.05 -6.84
CA THR A 14 20.23 12.07 -7.85
C THR A 14 18.93 12.50 -8.51
N TRP A 15 18.03 11.55 -8.78
CA TRP A 15 16.74 11.83 -9.44
C TRP A 15 15.74 12.57 -8.56
N LEU A 16 15.66 12.25 -7.26
CA LEU A 16 14.72 12.91 -6.34
C LEU A 16 15.22 14.27 -5.84
N SER A 17 16.53 14.49 -5.78
CA SER A 17 17.09 15.73 -5.23
C SER A 17 16.60 17.03 -5.87
N PRO A 18 16.41 17.17 -7.20
CA PRO A 18 15.85 18.39 -7.77
C PRO A 18 14.32 18.50 -7.67
N LEU A 19 13.62 17.41 -7.33
CA LEU A 19 12.16 17.34 -7.42
C LEU A 19 11.48 17.73 -6.10
N GLN A 20 11.73 18.95 -5.63
CA GLN A 20 11.20 19.45 -4.35
C GLN A 20 9.68 19.69 -4.34
N GLN A 21 9.05 19.69 -5.51
CA GLN A 21 7.60 19.83 -5.70
C GLN A 21 6.93 18.51 -6.12
N LEU A 22 7.62 17.37 -5.97
CA LEU A 22 7.07 16.08 -6.34
C LEU A 22 5.89 15.72 -5.43
N GLU A 23 4.69 15.63 -5.98
CA GLU A 23 3.48 15.25 -5.22
C GLU A 23 3.21 13.75 -5.22
N SER A 24 3.62 13.07 -6.29
CA SER A 24 3.34 11.64 -6.48
C SER A 24 4.63 10.87 -6.75
N LEU A 25 4.88 9.82 -5.97
CA LEU A 25 6.04 8.96 -6.11
C LEU A 25 5.61 7.49 -6.17
N THR A 26 5.95 6.83 -7.27
CA THR A 26 5.70 5.40 -7.47
C THR A 26 7.03 4.66 -7.60
N ILE A 27 7.23 3.66 -6.74
CA ILE A 27 8.42 2.82 -6.71
C ILE A 27 7.99 1.36 -6.85
N ILE A 28 8.45 0.71 -7.92
CA ILE A 28 8.12 -0.67 -8.25
C ILE A 28 9.43 -1.44 -8.45
N GLY A 29 9.63 -2.50 -7.66
CA GLY A 29 10.90 -3.22 -7.65
C GLY A 29 12.10 -2.34 -7.26
N GLY A 30 13.30 -2.83 -7.54
CA GLY A 30 14.53 -2.08 -7.26
C GLY A 30 15.15 -2.37 -5.90
N ASN A 31 16.09 -1.49 -5.50
CA ASN A 31 16.89 -1.64 -4.30
C ASN A 31 16.03 -1.61 -3.03
N SER A 32 16.58 -2.07 -1.91
CA SER A 32 15.90 -1.96 -0.62
C SER A 32 15.56 -0.49 -0.30
N LEU A 33 14.33 -0.25 0.18
CA LEU A 33 13.84 1.06 0.60
C LEU A 33 14.80 1.77 1.56
N ALA A 34 15.44 1.02 2.45
CA ALA A 34 16.41 1.55 3.42
C ALA A 34 17.52 2.41 2.77
N THR A 35 17.82 2.19 1.49
CA THR A 35 18.84 2.94 0.74
C THR A 35 18.40 4.37 0.41
N TYR A 36 17.10 4.65 0.39
CA TYR A 36 16.55 5.91 -0.11
C TYR A 36 15.30 6.43 0.63
N THR A 37 14.88 5.81 1.72
CA THR A 37 13.74 6.30 2.55
C THR A 37 13.90 7.76 2.98
N THR A 38 15.13 8.19 3.26
CA THR A 38 15.44 9.56 3.70
C THR A 38 15.38 10.61 2.61
N LEU A 39 15.22 10.19 1.35
CA LEU A 39 15.32 11.02 0.15
C LEU A 39 13.96 11.36 -0.45
N ILE A 40 12.88 10.83 0.11
CA ILE A 40 11.52 11.12 -0.34
C ILE A 40 11.20 12.58 -0.02
N PRO A 41 10.83 13.41 -1.02
CA PRO A 41 10.48 14.81 -0.79
C PRO A 41 9.26 14.98 0.11
N PRO A 42 9.21 16.01 0.98
CA PRO A 42 8.08 16.24 1.87
C PRO A 42 6.81 16.72 1.17
N SER A 43 6.92 17.15 -0.09
CA SER A 43 5.79 17.49 -0.96
C SER A 43 4.96 16.27 -1.39
N VAL A 44 5.46 15.04 -1.18
CA VAL A 44 4.78 13.82 -1.63
C VAL A 44 3.52 13.58 -0.80
N THR A 45 2.37 13.64 -1.46
CA THR A 45 1.04 13.33 -0.90
C THR A 45 0.52 11.97 -1.39
N ARG A 46 1.07 11.45 -2.49
CA ARG A 46 0.77 10.14 -3.10
C ARG A 46 2.01 9.26 -3.14
N LEU A 47 1.98 8.13 -2.44
CA LEU A 47 3.10 7.19 -2.39
C LEU A 47 2.66 5.78 -2.73
N THR A 48 3.26 5.20 -3.78
CA THR A 48 3.09 3.79 -4.15
C THR A 48 4.40 3.03 -3.97
N LEU A 49 4.38 2.00 -3.14
CA LEU A 49 5.52 1.13 -2.83
C LEU A 49 5.19 -0.33 -3.17
N ARG A 50 5.58 -0.77 -4.36
CA ARG A 50 5.53 -2.18 -4.80
C ARG A 50 6.92 -2.82 -4.69
N VAL A 51 7.40 -2.87 -3.45
CA VAL A 51 8.71 -3.39 -3.06
C VAL A 51 8.60 -4.09 -1.72
N ALA A 52 9.59 -4.88 -1.35
CA ALA A 52 9.64 -5.47 -0.01
C ALA A 52 9.79 -4.36 1.05
N ILE A 53 8.70 -4.10 1.78
CA ILE A 53 8.63 -3.13 2.88
C ILE A 53 8.72 -3.83 4.24
N THR A 54 9.52 -3.27 5.16
CA THR A 54 9.54 -3.61 6.58
C THR A 54 8.89 -2.50 7.42
N LEU A 55 8.53 -2.79 8.68
CA LEU A 55 8.03 -1.75 9.60
C LEU A 55 9.06 -0.62 9.79
N LYS A 56 10.36 -0.94 9.84
CA LYS A 56 11.43 0.04 10.01
C LYS A 56 11.52 1.00 8.82
N ASP A 57 11.27 0.51 7.60
CA ASP A 57 11.22 1.36 6.42
C ASP A 57 10.07 2.36 6.53
N MET A 58 8.89 1.90 6.95
CA MET A 58 7.72 2.78 7.13
C MET A 58 7.95 3.82 8.22
N ASP A 59 8.58 3.44 9.34
CA ASP A 59 8.97 4.37 10.41
C ASP A 59 9.96 5.44 9.93
N SER A 60 10.82 5.10 8.96
CA SER A 60 11.78 6.03 8.37
C SER A 60 11.13 6.96 7.34
N ILE A 61 10.11 6.48 6.63
CA ILE A 61 9.37 7.23 5.59
C ILE A 61 8.38 8.21 6.22
N ALA A 62 7.63 7.80 7.24
CA ALA A 62 6.60 8.60 7.90
C ALA A 62 7.00 10.06 8.21
N PRO A 63 8.15 10.34 8.87
CA PRO A 63 8.55 11.73 9.16
C PRO A 63 8.93 12.53 7.91
N LYS A 64 9.17 11.87 6.77
CA LYS A 64 9.51 12.53 5.49
C LYS A 64 8.28 12.94 4.71
N VAL A 65 7.14 12.28 4.89
CA VAL A 65 5.88 12.58 4.18
C VAL A 65 4.74 12.84 5.16
N PRO A 66 4.83 13.90 6.00
CA PRO A 66 3.84 14.16 7.05
C PRO A 66 2.44 14.44 6.49
N GLY A 67 2.36 14.94 5.25
CA GLY A 67 1.11 15.22 4.52
C GLY A 67 0.66 14.11 3.60
N LEU A 68 1.08 12.85 3.82
CA LEU A 68 0.68 11.75 2.95
C LEU A 68 -0.83 11.49 3.03
N GLU A 69 -1.52 11.61 1.91
CA GLU A 69 -2.97 11.39 1.78
C GLU A 69 -3.30 10.05 1.13
N HIS A 70 -2.41 9.54 0.27
CA HIS A 70 -2.65 8.32 -0.48
C HIS A 70 -1.46 7.38 -0.36
N LEU A 71 -1.72 6.17 0.12
CA LEU A 71 -0.71 5.13 0.27
C LEU A 71 -1.14 3.85 -0.43
N ASP A 72 -0.26 3.32 -1.26
CA ASP A 72 -0.45 2.06 -1.96
C ASP A 72 0.75 1.14 -1.71
N ILE A 73 0.53 0.02 -1.02
CA ILE A 73 1.60 -0.85 -0.53
C ILE A 73 1.35 -2.33 -0.83
N GLU A 74 2.44 -3.07 -0.95
CA GLU A 74 2.43 -4.53 -0.97
C GLU A 74 2.75 -5.10 0.41
N GLN A 75 1.78 -5.80 1.01
CA GLN A 75 1.98 -6.51 2.25
C GLN A 75 2.71 -7.83 1.99
N ASN A 76 3.94 -7.90 2.52
CA ASN A 76 4.81 -9.06 2.41
C ASN A 76 5.05 -9.68 3.81
N ARG A 77 5.84 -10.76 3.88
CA ARG A 77 6.09 -11.48 5.14
C ARG A 77 6.79 -10.62 6.21
N SER A 78 7.60 -9.65 5.79
CA SER A 78 8.40 -8.80 6.68
C SER A 78 7.65 -7.54 7.12
N SER A 79 6.45 -7.31 6.60
CA SER A 79 5.61 -6.17 6.92
C SER A 79 5.02 -6.25 8.34
N GLY A 80 4.88 -7.44 8.92
CA GLY A 80 4.25 -7.60 10.23
C GLY A 80 2.83 -7.02 10.26
N SER A 81 2.41 -6.49 11.41
CA SER A 81 1.10 -5.88 11.61
C SER A 81 1.07 -4.41 11.15
N LEU A 82 1.21 -4.19 9.84
CA LEU A 82 1.20 -2.83 9.25
C LEU A 82 -0.07 -2.06 9.59
N CYS A 83 -1.23 -2.72 9.54
CA CYS A 83 -2.52 -2.08 9.79
C CYS A 83 -2.61 -1.43 11.19
N ARG A 84 -1.91 -1.97 12.20
CA ARG A 84 -1.80 -1.34 13.54
C ARG A 84 -0.95 -0.08 13.55
N ARG A 85 0.10 -0.04 12.72
CA ARG A 85 1.09 1.05 12.71
C ARG A 85 0.69 2.20 11.79
N ILE A 86 0.04 1.92 10.66
CA ILE A 86 -0.35 2.93 9.68
C ILE A 86 -1.07 4.15 10.30
N PRO A 87 -2.04 3.99 11.23
CA PRO A 87 -2.71 5.14 11.84
C PRO A 87 -1.78 6.10 12.59
N MET A 88 -0.68 5.59 13.16
CA MET A 88 0.32 6.40 13.85
C MET A 88 1.32 7.04 12.87
N LEU A 89 1.61 6.36 11.77
CA LEU A 89 2.64 6.78 10.80
C LEU A 89 2.12 7.79 9.79
N PHE A 90 0.88 7.62 9.34
CA PHE A 90 0.27 8.44 8.29
C PHE A 90 -1.15 8.85 8.69
N PRO A 91 -1.29 9.73 9.70
CA PRO A 91 -2.60 10.06 10.27
C PRO A 91 -3.54 10.78 9.29
N HIS A 92 -3.01 11.39 8.23
CA HIS A 92 -3.76 12.16 7.22
C HIS A 92 -4.24 11.32 6.02
N LEU A 93 -4.06 10.00 6.02
CA LEU A 93 -4.47 9.16 4.90
C LEU A 93 -5.97 9.26 4.62
N ARG A 94 -6.29 9.53 3.36
CA ARG A 94 -7.62 9.52 2.77
C ARG A 94 -7.89 8.26 1.97
N THR A 95 -6.86 7.73 1.31
CA THR A 95 -6.97 6.45 0.59
C THR A 95 -5.84 5.51 0.96
N LEU A 96 -6.16 4.26 1.25
CA LEU A 96 -5.19 3.21 1.53
C LEU A 96 -5.47 2.00 0.65
N ARG A 97 -4.47 1.58 -0.12
CA ARG A 97 -4.50 0.35 -0.90
C ARG A 97 -3.46 -0.63 -0.36
N ILE A 98 -3.90 -1.82 0.00
CA ILE A 98 -3.05 -2.90 0.50
C ILE A 98 -3.18 -4.10 -0.42
N ARG A 99 -2.06 -4.56 -0.96
CA ARG A 99 -1.99 -5.78 -1.77
C ARG A 99 -1.45 -6.95 -0.95
N PHE A 100 -2.27 -7.96 -0.74
CA PHE A 100 -1.97 -9.18 -0.01
C PHE A 100 -1.45 -10.26 -0.97
N PHE A 101 -0.23 -10.74 -0.73
CA PHE A 101 0.41 -11.74 -1.59
C PHE A 101 0.27 -13.19 -1.10
N ARG A 102 0.21 -13.40 0.23
CA ARG A 102 0.34 -14.75 0.82
C ARG A 102 -0.53 -14.99 2.05
N ARG A 103 -1.13 -13.96 2.63
CA ARG A 103 -1.96 -14.06 3.83
C ARG A 103 -3.12 -13.09 3.70
N GLU A 104 -4.28 -13.52 4.15
CA GLU A 104 -5.44 -12.65 4.29
C GLU A 104 -5.20 -11.60 5.39
N PRO A 105 -5.90 -10.46 5.35
CA PRO A 105 -5.91 -9.53 6.47
C PRO A 105 -6.43 -10.21 7.74
N GLU A 106 -5.83 -9.85 8.87
CA GLU A 106 -6.22 -10.34 10.19
C GLU A 106 -6.93 -9.23 10.98
N LYS A 107 -7.21 -9.48 12.27
CA LYS A 107 -7.88 -8.52 13.17
C LYS A 107 -7.17 -7.17 13.29
N ASP A 108 -5.90 -7.08 12.91
CA ASP A 108 -5.19 -5.82 12.90
C ASP A 108 -5.73 -4.82 11.87
N LEU A 109 -6.44 -5.29 10.84
CA LEU A 109 -7.17 -4.46 9.89
C LEU A 109 -8.12 -3.47 10.58
N LEU A 110 -8.75 -3.88 11.68
CA LEU A 110 -9.69 -3.05 12.45
C LEU A 110 -9.01 -1.79 13.02
N SER A 111 -7.68 -1.79 13.18
CA SER A 111 -6.95 -0.62 13.65
C SER A 111 -7.03 0.56 12.68
N LEU A 112 -7.35 0.32 11.41
CA LEU A 112 -7.50 1.35 10.39
C LEU A 112 -8.68 2.30 10.67
N GLN A 113 -9.65 1.91 11.50
CA GLN A 113 -10.73 2.82 11.93
C GLN A 113 -10.19 4.10 12.62
N LYS A 114 -9.01 4.00 13.25
CA LYS A 114 -8.32 5.13 13.90
C LYS A 114 -7.87 6.22 12.92
N LEU A 115 -7.78 5.93 11.62
CA LEU A 115 -7.52 6.94 10.60
C LEU A 115 -8.79 7.75 10.36
N ARG A 116 -8.87 8.93 10.97
CA ARG A 116 -10.08 9.79 10.95
C ARG A 116 -10.43 10.29 9.54
N HIS A 117 -9.44 10.44 8.68
CA HIS A 117 -9.60 10.99 7.33
C HIS A 117 -9.77 9.91 6.25
N LEU A 118 -9.64 8.63 6.61
CA LEU A 118 -9.71 7.54 5.64
C LEU A 118 -11.13 7.44 5.07
N VAL A 119 -11.24 7.55 3.75
CA VAL A 119 -12.50 7.44 3.00
C VAL A 119 -12.51 6.14 2.20
N GLN A 120 -11.37 5.73 1.65
CA GLN A 120 -11.28 4.56 0.77
C GLN A 120 -10.23 3.57 1.24
N LEU A 121 -10.62 2.32 1.38
CA LEU A 121 -9.75 1.19 1.68
C LEU A 121 -9.87 0.13 0.58
N GLU A 122 -8.78 -0.12 -0.13
CA GLU A 122 -8.71 -1.17 -1.14
C GLU A 122 -7.92 -2.36 -0.63
N LEU A 123 -8.57 -3.52 -0.53
CA LEU A 123 -7.97 -4.78 -0.13
C LEU A 123 -7.87 -5.68 -1.36
N LEU A 124 -6.67 -5.74 -1.93
CA LEU A 124 -6.42 -6.50 -3.14
C LEU A 124 -5.63 -7.75 -2.80
N VAL A 125 -5.92 -8.86 -3.46
CA VAL A 125 -5.09 -10.06 -3.42
C VAL A 125 -4.43 -10.26 -4.77
N GLU A 126 -3.26 -10.90 -4.82
CA GLU A 126 -2.64 -11.24 -6.10
C GLU A 126 -3.35 -12.41 -6.79
N ARG A 127 -3.30 -12.50 -8.13
CA ARG A 127 -3.95 -13.59 -8.87
C ARG A 127 -3.40 -14.95 -8.47
N SER A 128 -2.12 -15.04 -8.11
CA SER A 128 -1.52 -16.29 -7.61
C SER A 128 -2.05 -16.70 -6.22
N PHE A 129 -2.54 -15.73 -5.43
CA PHE A 129 -3.23 -16.00 -4.16
C PHE A 129 -4.59 -16.65 -4.45
N ILE A 130 -5.36 -16.03 -5.35
CA ILE A 130 -6.63 -16.57 -5.83
C ILE A 130 -6.43 -17.96 -6.47
N LEU A 131 -5.47 -18.17 -7.35
CA LEU A 131 -5.32 -19.47 -8.04
C LEU A 131 -4.97 -20.65 -7.10
N ARG A 132 -4.36 -20.39 -5.94
CA ARG A 132 -4.12 -21.45 -4.93
C ARG A 132 -5.38 -21.82 -4.16
N ASP A 133 -6.26 -20.86 -3.91
CA ASP A 133 -7.42 -21.00 -3.01
C ASP A 133 -8.75 -21.16 -3.75
N TYR A 134 -8.89 -20.59 -4.95
CA TYR A 134 -10.09 -20.65 -5.79
C TYR A 134 -10.30 -22.02 -6.43
N LEU A 135 -9.21 -22.75 -6.72
CA LEU A 135 -9.29 -24.17 -7.12
C LEU A 135 -9.75 -25.08 -5.96
N ASN A 136 -9.69 -24.59 -4.71
CA ASN A 136 -10.17 -25.28 -3.51
C ASN A 136 -11.52 -24.73 -3.00
N GLY A 137 -12.17 -23.83 -3.73
CA GLY A 137 -13.49 -23.29 -3.37
C GLY A 137 -13.47 -22.16 -2.33
N HIS A 138 -12.34 -21.49 -2.10
CA HIS A 138 -12.27 -20.33 -1.20
C HIS A 138 -12.46 -19.01 -1.97
N PRO A 139 -13.61 -18.33 -1.83
CA PRO A 139 -13.86 -17.05 -2.47
C PRO A 139 -13.03 -15.94 -1.82
N TRP A 140 -12.72 -14.89 -2.59
CA TRP A 140 -12.20 -13.63 -2.07
C TRP A 140 -13.29 -12.55 -2.15
N PRO A 141 -13.54 -11.78 -1.07
CA PRO A 141 -13.02 -11.99 0.29
C PRO A 141 -13.55 -13.29 0.90
N SER A 142 -12.76 -13.93 1.78
CA SER A 142 -13.24 -15.07 2.56
C SER A 142 -14.31 -14.64 3.58
N PRO A 143 -15.13 -15.55 4.13
CA PRO A 143 -16.11 -15.20 5.14
C PRO A 143 -15.51 -14.46 6.35
N GLY A 144 -14.35 -14.88 6.82
CA GLY A 144 -13.65 -14.21 7.92
C GLY A 144 -13.17 -12.80 7.56
N VAL A 145 -12.68 -12.60 6.34
CA VAL A 145 -12.35 -11.25 5.84
C VAL A 145 -13.60 -10.40 5.70
N GLN A 146 -14.71 -10.97 5.24
CA GLN A 146 -15.98 -10.25 5.11
C GLN A 146 -16.53 -9.81 6.48
N GLU A 147 -16.40 -10.63 7.52
CA GLU A 147 -16.72 -10.27 8.90
C GLU A 147 -15.87 -9.08 9.38
N LEU A 148 -14.55 -9.12 9.16
CA LEU A 148 -13.66 -8.01 9.51
C LEU A 148 -14.02 -6.71 8.75
N ILE A 149 -14.43 -6.81 7.49
CA ILE A 149 -14.88 -5.67 6.69
C ILE A 149 -16.16 -5.07 7.28
N ASN A 150 -17.11 -5.91 7.69
CA ASN A 150 -18.35 -5.46 8.30
C ASN A 150 -18.09 -4.78 9.65
N GLU A 151 -17.28 -5.40 10.51
CA GLU A 151 -16.89 -4.82 11.80
C GLU A 151 -16.14 -3.48 11.62
N LEU A 152 -15.24 -3.39 10.63
CA LEU A 152 -14.55 -2.13 10.31
C LEU A 152 -15.54 -1.03 9.89
N ARG A 153 -16.56 -1.37 9.08
CA ARG A 153 -17.59 -0.42 8.65
C ARG A 153 -18.43 0.07 9.83
N GLU A 154 -18.82 -0.82 10.74
CA GLU A 154 -19.53 -0.46 11.96
C GLU A 154 -18.68 0.47 12.85
N LEU A 155 -17.43 0.09 13.13
CA LEU A 155 -16.50 0.87 13.95
C LEU A 155 -16.15 2.23 13.35
N SER A 156 -16.29 2.39 12.03
CA SER A 156 -16.03 3.65 11.32
C SER A 156 -17.29 4.41 10.96
N GLU A 157 -18.46 3.99 11.44
CA GLU A 157 -19.75 4.62 11.13
C GLU A 157 -20.00 4.74 9.61
N ASN A 158 -19.61 3.71 8.85
CA ASN A 158 -19.66 3.64 7.38
C ASN A 158 -18.84 4.72 6.63
N ARG A 159 -17.95 5.43 7.33
CA ARG A 159 -17.06 6.42 6.70
C ARG A 159 -16.10 5.79 5.69
N ILE A 160 -15.64 4.57 5.96
CA ILE A 160 -14.65 3.87 5.13
C ILE A 160 -15.37 3.00 4.09
N THR A 161 -15.26 3.38 2.83
CA THR A 161 -15.66 2.53 1.71
C THR A 161 -14.58 1.49 1.45
N VAL A 162 -14.94 0.23 1.65
CA VAL A 162 -14.05 -0.92 1.43
C VAL A 162 -14.31 -1.53 0.05
N ILE A 163 -13.26 -1.60 -0.77
CA ILE A 163 -13.27 -2.19 -2.11
C ILE A 163 -12.37 -3.43 -2.09
N THR A 164 -12.93 -4.58 -2.46
CA THR A 164 -12.22 -5.87 -2.53
C THR A 164 -12.05 -6.39 -3.96
N ALA A 165 -12.72 -5.76 -4.93
CA ALA A 165 -12.64 -6.13 -6.33
C ALA A 165 -11.30 -5.67 -6.92
N MET A 166 -10.58 -6.58 -7.58
CA MET A 166 -9.50 -6.18 -8.47
C MET A 166 -10.12 -5.47 -9.68
N ARG A 167 -9.80 -4.18 -9.88
CA ARG A 167 -10.10 -3.51 -11.16
C ARG A 167 -9.52 -4.35 -12.30
N GLN A 168 -10.37 -4.76 -13.25
CA GLN A 168 -9.89 -5.34 -14.50
C GLN A 168 -9.09 -4.26 -15.23
N ARG A 169 -7.78 -4.48 -15.36
CA ARG A 169 -6.93 -3.59 -16.16
C ARG A 169 -7.44 -3.55 -17.59
N SER A 170 -7.74 -2.35 -18.08
CA SER A 170 -7.85 -2.15 -19.52
C SER A 170 -6.43 -2.08 -20.08
N LEU A 171 -5.96 -3.20 -20.65
CA LEU A 171 -4.63 -3.32 -21.27
C LEU A 171 -4.38 -2.29 -22.39
N LEU A 172 -5.44 -1.64 -22.89
CA LEU A 172 -5.38 -0.63 -23.94
C LEU A 172 -5.24 0.82 -23.42
N ARG A 173 -5.42 1.07 -22.11
CA ARG A 173 -5.43 2.44 -21.53
C ARG A 173 -4.52 2.66 -20.32
N GLU A 174 -4.20 1.61 -19.57
CA GLU A 174 -3.57 1.78 -18.26
C GLU A 174 -2.11 1.31 -18.26
N CYS A 175 -1.21 2.23 -18.56
CA CYS A 175 0.19 2.11 -18.14
C CYS A 175 0.27 2.32 -16.62
N ASP A 176 1.20 1.68 -15.91
CA ASP A 176 1.38 1.79 -14.45
C ASP A 176 1.65 3.24 -13.94
N CYS A 177 1.76 4.21 -14.85
CA CYS A 177 1.98 5.62 -14.63
C CYS A 177 0.73 6.52 -14.82
N LEU A 178 -0.44 5.98 -15.18
CA LEU A 178 -1.68 6.77 -15.30
C LEU A 178 -2.68 6.34 -14.23
N TRP A 179 -2.98 7.26 -13.31
CA TRP A 179 -4.11 7.17 -12.40
C TRP A 179 -5.17 8.16 -12.92
N GLU A 180 -6.33 7.66 -13.34
CA GLU A 180 -7.52 8.49 -13.54
C GLU A 180 -8.23 8.59 -12.19
N GLY A 181 -8.14 9.78 -11.59
CA GLY A 181 -8.94 10.14 -10.43
C GLY A 181 -10.10 11.00 -10.89
N ASP A 182 -11.29 10.63 -10.43
CA ASP A 182 -12.43 11.52 -10.24
C ASP A 182 -12.65 11.68 -8.73
#